data_AF-A0A8D8GDK8-F1
#
_entry.id   AF-A0A8D8GDK8-F1
#
_cell.length_a   1.000
_cell.length_b   1.000
_cell.length_c   1.000
_cell.angle_alpha   90.00
_cell.angle_beta   90.00
_cell.angle_gamma   90.00
#
_symmetry.space_group_name_H-M   'P 1'
#
loop_
_entity.id
_entity.type
_entity.pdbx_description
1 polymer ?
#
loop_
_entity_poly.entity_id
_entity_poly.type
_entity_poly.pdbx_seq_one_letter_code
_entity_poly.pdbx_strand_id
1 'polypeptide(L)'
;NVFKDDYNLKTLVNRPALGVFPGEDWPAKLQNVLMSVAPTGLDHVTTMMCGSCSNENAFKNIFIWYQSQLRGKAPFSEKEIASSMVNQAPGAPKLSILSFHGAFHGRTLGCLSTTHSKYIHKIDIPSFDWPIASFPKYRYPLEENV
;
A
#
# COMPACT_ATOMS: atom_id res chain seq x y z
N ASN A 1 -26.89 11.74 17.90
CA ASN A 1 -26.15 10.94 18.90
C ASN A 1 -25.91 9.57 18.27
N VAL A 2 -24.65 9.19 18.05
CA VAL A 2 -24.27 7.95 17.32
C VAL A 2 -24.91 6.69 17.92
N PHE A 3 -25.09 6.65 19.23
CA PHE A 3 -25.65 5.49 19.94
C PHE A 3 -27.18 5.46 20.01
N LYS A 4 -27.87 6.44 19.42
CA LYS A 4 -29.35 6.46 19.37
C LYS A 4 -29.90 6.17 17.96
N ASP A 5 -29.01 5.96 17.00
CA ASP A 5 -29.37 5.66 15.62
C ASP A 5 -29.30 4.15 15.39
N ASP A 6 -30.41 3.54 15.01
CA ASP A 6 -30.53 2.08 14.86
C ASP A 6 -29.56 1.51 13.82
N TYR A 7 -29.30 2.27 12.76
CA TYR A 7 -28.37 1.88 11.72
C TYR A 7 -26.93 1.83 12.26
N ASN A 8 -26.50 2.87 12.99
CA ASN A 8 -25.18 2.92 13.61
C ASN A 8 -25.01 1.83 14.66
N LEU A 9 -26.02 1.58 15.49
CA LEU A 9 -26.01 0.50 16.47
C LEU A 9 -25.84 -0.88 15.80
N LYS A 10 -26.61 -1.17 14.75
CA LYS A 10 -26.47 -2.41 13.97
C LYS A 10 -25.08 -2.56 13.37
N THR A 11 -24.55 -1.49 12.78
CA THR A 11 -23.20 -1.50 12.19
C THR A 11 -22.13 -1.78 13.24
N LEU A 12 -22.22 -1.13 14.41
CA LEU A 12 -21.28 -1.31 15.52
C LEU A 12 -21.31 -2.73 16.09
N VAL A 13 -22.50 -3.32 16.24
CA VAL A 13 -22.64 -4.70 16.77
C VAL A 13 -22.13 -5.72 15.75
N ASN A 14 -22.47 -5.57 14.47
CA ASN A 14 -22.09 -6.54 13.44
C ASN A 14 -20.60 -6.48 13.06
N ARG A 15 -19.92 -5.34 13.30
CA ARG A 15 -18.48 -5.14 12.99
C ARG A 15 -18.12 -5.67 11.60
N PRO A 16 -18.77 -5.16 10.53
CA PRO A 16 -18.68 -5.75 9.20
C PRO A 16 -17.22 -5.81 8.73
N ALA A 17 -16.82 -6.97 8.24
CA ALA A 17 -15.55 -7.15 7.58
C ALA A 17 -15.68 -6.60 6.15
N LEU A 18 -15.37 -5.32 5.94
CA LEU A 18 -15.66 -4.59 4.69
C LEU A 18 -15.07 -5.23 3.42
N GLY A 19 -14.04 -6.07 3.54
CA GLY A 19 -13.45 -6.81 2.42
C GLY A 19 -14.11 -8.15 2.09
N VAL A 20 -14.95 -8.71 2.97
CA VAL A 20 -15.54 -10.06 2.83
C VAL A 20 -17.06 -10.05 2.96
N PHE A 21 -17.57 -9.34 3.97
CA PHE A 21 -18.99 -9.23 4.27
C PHE A 21 -19.35 -7.77 4.61
N PRO A 22 -19.28 -6.86 3.62
CA PRO A 22 -19.64 -5.46 3.83
C PRO A 22 -21.16 -5.30 4.01
N GLY A 23 -21.56 -4.19 4.62
CA GLY A 23 -22.97 -3.76 4.62
C GLY A 23 -23.45 -3.48 3.19
N GLU A 24 -24.77 -3.62 2.97
CA GLU A 24 -25.41 -3.38 1.66
C GLU A 24 -25.09 -2.00 1.08
N ASP A 25 -24.94 -1.00 1.94
CA ASP A 25 -24.68 0.39 1.60
C ASP A 25 -23.20 0.71 1.31
N TRP A 26 -22.30 -0.25 1.52
CA TRP A 26 -20.86 -0.04 1.37
C TRP A 26 -20.44 0.37 -0.06
N PRO A 27 -20.93 -0.26 -1.14
CA PRO A 27 -20.59 0.17 -2.50
C PRO A 27 -21.01 1.61 -2.78
N ALA A 28 -22.20 2.02 -2.30
CA ALA A 28 -22.68 3.39 -2.46
C ALA A 28 -21.80 4.39 -1.69
N LYS A 29 -21.37 4.04 -0.46
CA LYS A 29 -20.42 4.86 0.31
C LYS A 29 -19.08 5.01 -0.40
N LEU A 30 -18.53 3.93 -0.96
CA LEU A 30 -17.28 4.00 -1.72
C LEU A 30 -17.40 4.96 -2.90
N GLN A 31 -18.48 4.87 -3.67
CA GLN A 31 -18.71 5.73 -4.83
C GLN A 31 -18.89 7.20 -4.43
N ASN A 32 -19.79 7.46 -3.47
CA ASN A 32 -20.16 8.81 -3.09
C ASN A 32 -19.06 9.54 -2.30
N VAL A 33 -18.18 8.82 -1.61
CA VAL A 33 -17.13 9.42 -0.77
C VAL A 33 -15.78 9.36 -1.49
N LEU A 34 -15.23 8.15 -1.68
CA LEU A 34 -13.86 8.00 -2.15
C LEU A 34 -13.74 8.23 -3.65
N MET A 35 -14.67 7.69 -4.45
CA MET A 35 -14.60 7.83 -5.91
C MET A 35 -15.03 9.21 -6.41
N SER A 36 -15.77 9.98 -5.61
CA SER A 36 -16.12 11.38 -5.92
C SER A 36 -14.89 12.30 -6.08
N VAL A 37 -13.76 11.89 -5.51
CA VAL A 37 -12.46 12.57 -5.59
C VAL A 37 -11.37 11.69 -6.20
N ALA A 38 -11.78 10.70 -7.02
CA ALA A 38 -10.84 9.81 -7.69
C ALA A 38 -9.89 10.60 -8.60
N PRO A 39 -8.57 10.36 -8.52
CA PRO A 39 -7.61 10.94 -9.46
C PRO A 39 -7.91 10.50 -10.89
N THR A 40 -7.61 11.36 -11.87
CA THR A 40 -7.82 11.07 -13.30
C THR A 40 -7.10 9.77 -13.70
N GLY A 41 -7.84 8.85 -14.30
CA GLY A 41 -7.31 7.56 -14.78
C GLY A 41 -7.25 6.45 -13.72
N LEU A 42 -7.67 6.71 -12.47
CA LEU A 42 -7.75 5.69 -11.41
C LEU A 42 -9.20 5.42 -11.02
N ASP A 43 -9.74 4.32 -11.54
CA ASP A 43 -11.15 3.91 -11.44
C ASP A 43 -11.41 2.78 -10.41
N HIS A 44 -10.37 2.33 -9.70
CA HIS A 44 -10.44 1.27 -8.69
C HIS A 44 -10.07 1.80 -7.30
N VAL A 45 -10.74 1.27 -6.26
CA VAL A 45 -10.46 1.62 -4.85
C VAL A 45 -10.44 0.38 -3.97
N THR A 46 -9.45 0.33 -3.08
CA THR A 46 -9.36 -0.66 -2.00
C THR A 46 -9.11 0.07 -0.69
N THR A 47 -10.00 -0.08 0.28
CA THR A 47 -9.86 0.60 1.58
C THR A 47 -8.94 -0.15 2.52
N MET A 48 -8.15 0.61 3.30
CA MET A 48 -7.20 0.12 4.28
C MET A 48 -7.35 0.91 5.58
N MET A 49 -6.88 0.36 6.70
CA MET A 49 -7.12 0.94 8.03
C MET A 49 -6.21 2.15 8.34
N CYS A 50 -5.01 2.21 7.77
CA CYS A 50 -4.03 3.27 8.00
C CYS A 50 -3.11 3.48 6.80
N GLY A 51 -2.28 4.53 6.85
CA GLY A 51 -1.31 4.84 5.79
C GLY A 51 -0.28 3.72 5.56
N SER A 52 0.24 3.11 6.62
CA SER A 52 1.22 2.02 6.48
C SER A 52 0.64 0.81 5.74
N CYS A 53 -0.54 0.30 6.16
CA CYS A 53 -1.13 -0.83 5.44
C CYS A 53 -1.64 -0.45 4.04
N SER A 54 -1.95 0.83 3.80
CA SER A 54 -2.23 1.32 2.44
C SER A 54 -1.00 1.16 1.54
N ASN A 55 0.17 1.61 2.00
CA ASN A 55 1.43 1.48 1.26
C ASN A 55 1.89 0.03 1.12
N GLU A 56 1.84 -0.79 2.18
CA GLU A 56 2.19 -2.23 2.09
C GLU A 56 1.36 -2.95 1.03
N ASN A 57 0.05 -2.69 0.98
CA ASN A 57 -0.81 -3.31 -0.03
C ASN A 57 -0.61 -2.71 -1.42
N ALA A 58 -0.29 -1.42 -1.53
CA ALA A 58 0.12 -0.83 -2.81
C ALA A 58 1.41 -1.49 -3.34
N PHE A 59 2.41 -1.74 -2.49
CA PHE A 59 3.64 -2.45 -2.87
C PHE A 59 3.33 -3.87 -3.35
N LYS A 60 2.50 -4.63 -2.61
CA LYS A 60 2.06 -5.97 -3.04
C LYS A 60 1.35 -5.93 -4.39
N ASN A 61 0.43 -4.99 -4.61
CA ASN A 61 -0.28 -4.86 -5.88
C ASN A 61 0.69 -4.57 -7.03
N ILE A 62 1.68 -3.70 -6.83
CA ILE A 62 2.73 -3.41 -7.82
C ILE A 62 3.57 -4.66 -8.10
N PHE A 63 3.98 -5.42 -7.08
CA PHE A 63 4.74 -6.66 -7.27
C PHE A 63 3.93 -7.73 -8.02
N ILE A 64 2.65 -7.91 -7.67
CA ILE A 64 1.73 -8.83 -8.36
C ILE A 64 1.55 -8.40 -9.81
N TRP A 65 1.29 -7.11 -10.06
CA TRP A 65 1.16 -6.56 -11.41
C TRP A 65 2.44 -6.80 -12.23
N TYR A 66 3.62 -6.48 -11.69
CA TYR A 66 4.89 -6.65 -12.38
C TYR A 66 5.15 -8.12 -12.75
N GLN A 67 4.96 -9.04 -11.80
CA GLN A 67 5.09 -10.48 -12.07
C GLN A 67 4.03 -10.96 -13.07
N SER A 68 2.81 -10.42 -13.03
CA SER A 68 1.77 -10.73 -14.02
C SER A 68 2.15 -10.25 -15.41
N GLN A 69 2.80 -9.10 -15.56
CA GLN A 69 3.30 -8.63 -16.85
C GLN A 69 4.38 -9.57 -17.40
N LEU A 70 5.31 -10.03 -16.56
CA LEU A 70 6.37 -10.96 -16.97
C LEU A 70 5.84 -12.36 -17.32
N ARG A 71 4.86 -12.86 -16.55
CA ARG A 71 4.27 -14.19 -16.78
C ARG A 71 3.26 -14.21 -17.94
N GLY A 72 2.64 -13.07 -18.24
CA GLY A 72 1.57 -12.99 -19.24
C GLY A 72 0.36 -13.83 -18.83
N LYS A 73 -0.14 -14.67 -19.76
CA LYS A 73 -1.34 -15.52 -19.55
C LYS A 73 -1.02 -16.89 -18.97
N ALA A 74 0.24 -17.20 -18.68
CA ALA A 74 0.62 -18.51 -18.14
C ALA A 74 0.10 -18.69 -16.70
N PRO A 75 -0.35 -19.92 -16.34
CA PRO A 75 -0.68 -20.24 -14.95
C PRO A 75 0.58 -20.22 -14.07
N PHE A 76 0.39 -20.21 -12.75
CA PHE A 76 1.48 -20.42 -11.80
C PHE A 76 2.04 -21.84 -11.96
N SER A 77 3.37 -21.96 -12.00
CA SER A 77 4.05 -23.25 -11.97
C SER A 77 4.04 -23.86 -10.56
N GLU A 78 4.10 -25.19 -10.46
CA GLU A 78 4.22 -25.89 -9.17
C GLU A 78 5.43 -25.43 -8.37
N LYS A 79 6.54 -25.09 -9.07
CA LYS A 79 7.75 -24.56 -8.44
C LYS A 79 7.51 -23.18 -7.81
N GLU A 80 6.81 -22.28 -8.48
CA GLU A 80 6.43 -20.97 -7.90
C GLU A 80 5.55 -21.17 -6.67
N ILE A 81 4.54 -22.03 -6.76
CA ILE A 81 3.60 -22.31 -5.66
C ILE A 81 4.35 -22.90 -4.44
N ALA A 82 5.20 -23.92 -4.66
CA ALA A 82 5.93 -24.56 -3.58
C ALA A 82 6.95 -23.62 -2.94
N SER A 83 7.71 -22.87 -3.74
CA SER A 83 8.76 -21.97 -3.23
C SER A 83 8.20 -20.72 -2.54
N SER A 84 7.02 -20.22 -2.93
CA SER A 84 6.40 -19.06 -2.25
C SER A 84 6.07 -19.35 -0.79
N MET A 85 5.69 -20.59 -0.46
CA MET A 85 5.31 -20.99 0.89
C MET A 85 6.49 -21.08 1.87
N VAL A 86 7.72 -21.05 1.35
CA VAL A 86 8.96 -21.09 2.15
C VAL A 86 9.87 -19.88 1.88
N ASN A 87 9.30 -18.79 1.36
CA ASN A 87 9.99 -17.51 1.10
C ASN A 87 11.17 -17.62 0.12
N GLN A 88 11.11 -18.54 -0.85
CA GLN A 88 12.15 -18.75 -1.84
C GLN A 88 11.70 -18.39 -3.26
N ALA A 89 12.66 -18.03 -4.11
CA ALA A 89 12.41 -17.86 -5.53
C ALA A 89 12.15 -19.22 -6.21
N PRO A 90 11.33 -19.28 -7.28
CA PRO A 90 10.71 -18.15 -7.98
C PRO A 90 9.42 -17.61 -7.35
N GLY A 91 8.81 -18.29 -6.37
CA GLY A 91 7.53 -17.92 -5.77
C GLY A 91 7.55 -16.65 -4.92
N ALA A 92 8.68 -16.37 -4.27
CA ALA A 92 8.99 -15.10 -3.61
C ALA A 92 10.09 -14.38 -4.41
N PRO A 93 9.74 -13.54 -5.39
CA PRO A 93 10.72 -12.91 -6.27
C PRO A 93 11.51 -11.82 -5.54
N LYS A 94 12.77 -11.62 -5.95
CA LYS A 94 13.63 -10.54 -5.44
C LYS A 94 13.35 -9.24 -6.18
N LEU A 95 12.24 -8.59 -5.84
CA LEU A 95 11.84 -7.28 -6.37
C LEU A 95 12.18 -6.16 -5.39
N SER A 96 12.09 -4.92 -5.86
CA SER A 96 12.34 -3.74 -5.05
C SER A 96 11.36 -2.60 -5.35
N ILE A 97 11.21 -1.68 -4.40
CA ILE A 97 10.53 -0.39 -4.57
C ILE A 97 11.57 0.70 -4.42
N LEU A 98 11.73 1.53 -5.47
CA LEU A 98 12.57 2.72 -5.39
C LEU A 98 11.90 3.77 -4.49
N SER A 99 12.69 4.36 -3.60
CA SER A 99 12.25 5.41 -2.68
C SER A 99 13.22 6.59 -2.68
N PHE A 100 12.91 7.67 -1.95
CA PHE A 100 13.73 8.87 -1.93
C PHE A 100 14.28 9.18 -0.54
N HIS A 101 15.49 9.72 -0.48
CA HIS A 101 16.03 10.32 0.75
C HIS A 101 15.08 11.40 1.29
N GLY A 102 14.84 11.41 2.60
CA GLY A 102 13.89 12.31 3.26
C GLY A 102 12.44 11.80 3.29
N ALA A 103 12.10 10.72 2.58
CA ALA A 103 10.73 10.21 2.51
C ALA A 103 10.21 9.63 3.85
N PHE A 104 8.89 9.60 4.00
CA PHE A 104 8.19 8.92 5.11
C PHE A 104 6.94 8.21 4.57
N HIS A 105 6.97 6.88 4.56
CA HIS A 105 5.89 6.04 4.01
C HIS A 105 5.25 5.11 5.05
N GLY A 106 5.69 5.17 6.31
CA GLY A 106 5.14 4.35 7.40
C GLY A 106 6.22 3.65 8.18
N ARG A 107 5.81 2.71 9.05
CA ARG A 107 6.72 2.07 10.02
C ARG A 107 6.65 0.54 10.07
N THR A 108 5.74 -0.10 9.32
CA THR A 108 5.81 -1.54 9.06
C THR A 108 7.05 -1.84 8.20
N LEU A 109 7.58 -3.07 8.22
CA LEU A 109 8.90 -3.37 7.63
C LEU A 109 9.08 -2.95 6.15
N GLY A 110 8.06 -3.15 5.30
CA GLY A 110 8.12 -2.72 3.90
C GLY A 110 8.09 -1.20 3.77
N CYS A 111 7.15 -0.54 4.46
CA CYS A 111 7.05 0.93 4.50
C CYS A 111 8.27 1.60 5.13
N LEU A 112 8.88 0.96 6.12
CA LEU A 112 10.06 1.48 6.79
C LEU A 112 11.29 1.39 5.90
N SER A 113 11.36 0.35 5.06
CA SER A 113 12.43 0.20 4.06
C SER A 113 12.38 1.29 2.99
N THR A 114 11.20 1.85 2.71
CA THR A 114 11.03 3.02 1.83
C THR A 114 11.01 4.37 2.58
N THR A 115 11.10 4.37 3.91
CA THR A 115 11.15 5.60 4.74
C THR A 115 12.59 5.99 5.03
N HIS A 116 12.99 7.24 4.80
CA HIS A 116 14.37 7.76 4.99
C HIS A 116 14.37 9.12 5.68
N SER A 117 13.55 9.26 6.72
CA SER A 117 13.26 10.52 7.39
C SER A 117 14.21 10.87 8.54
N LYS A 118 14.35 9.98 9.54
CA LYS A 118 15.20 10.15 10.73
C LYS A 118 15.79 8.80 11.15
N TYR A 119 17.03 8.78 11.64
CA TYR A 119 17.70 7.54 12.05
C TYR A 119 16.93 6.80 13.15
N ILE A 120 16.34 7.53 14.11
CA ILE A 120 15.59 6.94 15.24
C ILE A 120 14.32 6.21 14.81
N HIS A 121 13.85 6.42 13.58
CA HIS A 121 12.76 5.64 13.03
C HIS A 121 13.21 4.27 12.50
N LYS A 122 14.51 4.08 12.20
CA LYS A 122 15.03 2.93 11.43
C LYS A 122 16.05 2.07 12.19
N ILE A 123 16.82 2.66 13.11
CA ILE A 123 17.89 1.95 13.83
C ILE A 123 17.33 0.71 14.52
N ASP A 124 18.12 -0.38 14.54
CA ASP A 124 17.78 -1.69 15.12
C ASP A 124 16.66 -2.49 14.42
N ILE A 125 16.14 -2.01 13.29
CA ILE A 125 15.06 -2.69 12.54
C ILE A 125 15.61 -3.25 11.21
N PRO A 126 15.40 -4.54 10.89
CA PRO A 126 15.77 -5.11 9.60
C PRO A 126 15.12 -4.35 8.43
N SER A 127 15.85 -4.25 7.32
CA SER A 127 15.38 -3.53 6.13
C SER A 127 15.70 -4.32 4.86
N PHE A 128 15.00 -3.99 3.77
CA PHE A 128 15.25 -4.53 2.45
C PHE A 128 16.30 -3.69 1.72
N ASP A 129 17.22 -4.35 1.02
CA ASP A 129 18.20 -3.72 0.15
C ASP A 129 17.54 -3.23 -1.16
N TRP A 130 16.83 -2.11 -1.06
CA TRP A 130 16.08 -1.47 -2.14
C TRP A 130 16.70 -0.12 -2.53
N PRO A 131 16.58 0.31 -3.80
CA PRO A 131 17.24 1.53 -4.27
C PRO A 131 16.65 2.79 -3.63
N ILE A 132 17.53 3.73 -3.31
CA ILE A 132 17.20 5.02 -2.70
C ILE A 132 17.77 6.14 -3.56
N ALA A 133 16.89 6.98 -4.11
CA ALA A 133 17.25 8.13 -4.93
C ALA A 133 17.33 9.42 -4.09
N SER A 134 18.01 10.43 -4.61
CA SER A 134 18.01 11.76 -3.99
C SER A 134 16.75 12.53 -4.33
N PHE A 135 16.10 13.14 -3.33
CA PHE A 135 15.00 14.08 -3.56
C PHE A 135 15.57 15.49 -3.84
N PRO A 136 14.99 16.28 -4.77
CA PRO A 136 15.44 17.64 -5.05
C PRO A 136 15.42 18.52 -3.80
N LYS A 137 16.50 19.29 -3.59
CA LYS A 137 16.60 20.30 -2.53
C LYS A 137 16.62 21.68 -3.19
N TYR A 138 15.48 22.37 -3.15
CA TYR A 138 15.38 23.73 -3.67
C TYR A 138 16.29 24.68 -2.91
N ARG A 139 16.88 25.62 -3.65
CA ARG A 139 17.57 26.79 -3.09
C ARG A 139 16.60 27.96 -3.08
N TYR A 140 16.72 28.81 -2.07
CA TYR A 140 15.84 29.95 -1.86
C TYR A 140 16.65 31.25 -1.78
N PRO A 141 16.11 32.40 -2.26
CA PRO A 141 14.76 32.58 -2.84
C PRO A 141 14.56 31.82 -4.15
N LEU A 142 13.33 31.35 -4.41
CA LEU A 142 13.07 30.41 -5.51
C LEU A 142 13.29 31.09 -6.87
N GLU A 143 12.87 32.35 -6.98
CA GLU A 143 13.05 33.24 -8.12
C GLU A 143 14.52 33.42 -8.55
N GLU A 144 15.49 33.24 -7.66
CA GLU A 144 16.93 33.34 -7.94
C GLU A 144 17.58 31.98 -8.28
N ASN A 145 16.82 30.88 -8.21
CA ASN A 145 17.35 29.51 -8.24
C ASN A 145 16.49 28.51 -9.04
N VAL A 146 15.68 29.00 -10.00
CA VAL A 146 14.88 28.15 -10.92
C VAL A 146 15.76 27.50 -11.99
#